data_AF-A0A127Q017-F1
#
_entry.id   AF-A0A127Q017-F1
#
_cell.length_a   1.000
_cell.length_b   1.000
_cell.length_c   1.000
_cell.angle_alpha   90.00
_cell.angle_beta   90.00
_cell.angle_gamma   90.00
#
_symmetry.space_group_name_H-M   'P 1'
#
loop_
_entity.id
_entity.type
_entity.pdbx_description
1 polymer ?
#
loop_
_entity_poly.entity_id
_entity_poly.type
_entity_poly.pdbx_seq_one_letter_code
_entity_poly.pdbx_strand_id
1 'polypeptide(L)'
;MKIRHIACGLAFQALCLGAHAETRHGAVEFPVARQLNCYQANDFNWPADGSGIKNPACRAAYQEVYKKHDNNQGQATLQFNQWNEYAKNIADYNDFEAVKKAIPDHQLCSAGNSVPGNDKSGMDVPSPDWHASTVAKDPNQAMRLKFKATMPHDPSFWVIYLSKPSYDPAKASLTWNDLEEVGRFDNVKLVGGYYEMDVDLKDKLGKRVLYTRWQRNDPAGEGFYNCSDINIVASAAKK
;
A
#
# COMPACT_ATOMS: atom_id res chain seq x y z
N MET A 1 -50.02 57.59 7.78
CA MET A 1 -49.35 56.84 6.68
C MET A 1 -48.04 56.29 7.23
N LYS A 2 -47.96 54.98 7.51
CA LYS A 2 -46.84 54.36 8.25
C LYS A 2 -45.65 54.11 7.28
N ILE A 3 -44.49 54.64 7.63
CA ILE A 3 -43.21 54.44 6.95
C ILE A 3 -42.69 53.04 7.31
N ARG A 4 -42.36 52.22 6.31
CA ARG A 4 -41.63 50.95 6.49
C ARG A 4 -40.29 51.05 5.76
N HIS A 5 -39.20 51.00 6.53
CA HIS A 5 -37.85 50.85 6.02
C HIS A 5 -37.64 49.40 5.56
N ILE A 6 -37.20 49.22 4.31
CA ILE A 6 -36.74 47.92 3.80
C ILE A 6 -35.22 47.98 3.77
N ALA A 7 -34.59 47.32 4.74
CA ALA A 7 -33.16 47.01 4.70
C ALA A 7 -32.97 45.77 3.80
N CYS A 8 -32.32 45.94 2.66
CA CYS A 8 -31.92 44.84 1.79
C CYS A 8 -30.46 44.49 2.15
N GLY A 9 -30.27 43.42 2.91
CA GLY A 9 -28.95 42.92 3.30
C GLY A 9 -28.28 42.16 2.16
N LEU A 10 -27.02 42.49 1.87
CA LEU A 10 -26.14 41.75 0.99
C LEU A 10 -25.81 40.37 1.59
N ALA A 11 -26.10 39.29 0.86
CA ALA A 11 -25.63 37.95 1.19
C ALA A 11 -24.27 37.70 0.52
N PHE A 12 -23.21 37.64 1.32
CA PHE A 12 -21.88 37.19 0.89
C PHE A 12 -21.89 35.65 0.84
N GLN A 13 -21.95 35.05 -0.35
CA GLN A 13 -21.74 33.61 -0.52
C GLN A 13 -20.24 33.32 -0.41
N ALA A 14 -19.82 32.75 0.72
CA ALA A 14 -18.49 32.18 0.86
C ALA A 14 -18.38 30.91 -0.01
N LEU A 15 -17.54 30.95 -1.04
CA LEU A 15 -17.09 29.75 -1.73
C LEU A 15 -16.29 28.89 -0.74
N CYS A 16 -16.89 27.80 -0.27
CA CYS A 16 -16.13 26.72 0.36
C CYS A 16 -15.28 26.04 -0.70
N LEU A 17 -14.01 26.45 -0.81
CA LEU A 17 -12.98 25.63 -1.44
C LEU A 17 -12.94 24.32 -0.67
N GLY A 18 -13.36 23.23 -1.31
CA GLY A 18 -13.32 21.90 -0.71
C GLY A 18 -11.90 21.60 -0.28
N ALA A 19 -11.67 21.45 1.02
CA ALA A 19 -10.47 20.83 1.53
C ALA A 19 -10.43 19.42 0.93
N HIS A 20 -9.50 19.17 0.00
CA HIS A 20 -9.17 17.81 -0.39
C HIS A 20 -8.88 17.06 0.91
N ALA A 21 -9.61 15.97 1.17
CA ALA A 21 -9.35 15.14 2.34
C ALA A 21 -7.87 14.73 2.30
N GLU A 22 -7.06 15.30 3.19
CA GLU A 22 -5.67 14.90 3.34
C GLU A 22 -5.65 13.42 3.67
N THR A 23 -4.94 12.64 2.87
CA THR A 23 -4.81 11.19 3.01
C THR A 23 -4.03 10.87 4.28
N ARG A 24 -4.74 10.69 5.41
CA ARG A 24 -4.14 10.32 6.71
C ARG A 24 -3.34 9.01 6.65
N HIS A 25 -3.63 8.21 5.63
CA HIS A 25 -3.11 6.89 5.29
C HIS A 25 -1.92 6.97 4.30
N GLY A 26 -1.23 5.86 4.02
CA GLY A 26 -0.04 5.89 3.19
C GLY A 26 0.37 4.58 2.54
N ALA A 27 1.47 4.61 1.77
CA ALA A 27 2.04 3.42 1.15
C ALA A 27 3.56 3.56 0.94
N VAL A 28 4.25 2.43 0.75
CA VAL A 28 5.67 2.42 0.36
C VAL A 28 5.82 3.05 -1.03
N GLU A 29 6.52 4.19 -1.12
CA GLU A 29 6.85 4.87 -2.38
C GLU A 29 8.15 4.34 -2.98
N PHE A 30 9.11 3.97 -2.12
CA PHE A 30 10.33 3.30 -2.57
C PHE A 30 10.77 2.20 -1.59
N PRO A 31 11.03 0.97 -2.07
CA PRO A 31 10.64 0.46 -3.39
C PRO A 31 9.11 0.48 -3.55
N VAL A 32 8.59 0.86 -4.72
CA VAL A 32 7.16 1.18 -4.87
C VAL A 32 6.26 -0.04 -4.57
N ALA A 33 5.22 0.16 -3.76
CA ALA A 33 4.24 -0.88 -3.47
C ALA A 33 3.39 -1.22 -4.71
N ARG A 34 2.96 -2.48 -4.85
CA ARG A 34 2.16 -2.98 -5.98
C ARG A 34 0.97 -2.08 -6.31
N GLN A 35 0.15 -1.80 -5.30
CA GLN A 35 -1.06 -1.01 -5.47
C GLN A 35 -0.73 0.45 -5.83
N LEU A 36 0.35 1.00 -5.27
CA LEU A 36 0.76 2.36 -5.56
C LEU A 36 1.28 2.47 -7.00
N ASN A 37 2.04 1.48 -7.47
CA ASN A 37 2.48 1.41 -8.87
C ASN A 37 1.29 1.33 -9.83
N CYS A 38 0.30 0.47 -9.57
CA CYS A 38 -0.91 0.38 -10.40
C CYS A 38 -1.74 1.67 -10.36
N TYR A 39 -1.86 2.31 -9.19
CA TYR A 39 -2.53 3.61 -9.05
C TYR A 39 -1.83 4.72 -9.85
N GLN A 40 -0.50 4.83 -9.72
CA GLN A 40 0.30 5.86 -10.37
C GLN A 40 0.30 5.75 -11.90
N ALA A 41 0.15 4.54 -12.46
CA ALA A 41 -0.03 4.36 -13.89
C ALA A 41 -1.31 5.02 -14.42
N ASN A 42 -2.35 5.11 -13.58
CA ASN A 42 -3.61 5.82 -13.81
C ASN A 42 -4.30 5.47 -15.15
N ASP A 43 -4.15 4.22 -15.61
CA ASP A 43 -4.67 3.70 -16.88
C ASP A 43 -5.83 2.71 -16.69
N PHE A 44 -6.43 2.68 -15.49
CA PHE A 44 -7.48 1.74 -15.09
C PHE A 44 -8.91 2.30 -15.16
N ASN A 45 -9.07 3.56 -15.55
CA ASN A 45 -10.39 4.22 -15.61
C ASN A 45 -11.15 3.92 -16.91
N TRP A 46 -10.46 3.51 -17.97
CA TRP A 46 -11.07 3.18 -19.25
C TRP A 46 -10.17 2.26 -20.11
N PRO A 47 -10.72 1.27 -20.84
CA PRO A 47 -12.12 0.81 -20.82
C PRO A 47 -12.53 0.16 -19.49
N ALA A 48 -13.84 0.05 -19.24
CA ALA A 48 -14.39 -0.40 -17.96
C ALA A 48 -13.98 -1.83 -17.55
N ASP A 49 -13.56 -2.67 -18.50
CA ASP A 49 -13.10 -4.04 -18.27
C ASP A 49 -11.60 -4.13 -17.90
N GLY A 50 -10.91 -2.98 -17.81
CA GLY A 50 -9.48 -2.90 -17.50
C GLY A 50 -8.55 -3.32 -18.64
N SER A 51 -9.07 -3.61 -19.84
CA SER A 51 -8.25 -4.01 -21.00
C SER A 51 -7.20 -2.97 -21.40
N GLY A 52 -7.41 -1.70 -21.05
CA GLY A 52 -6.49 -0.58 -21.30
C GLY A 52 -5.31 -0.47 -20.34
N ILE A 53 -5.31 -1.21 -19.22
CA ILE A 53 -4.22 -1.19 -18.23
C ILE A 53 -2.96 -1.78 -18.85
N LYS A 54 -1.85 -1.06 -18.86
CA LYS A 54 -0.64 -1.45 -19.60
C LYS A 54 0.15 -2.57 -18.91
N ASN A 55 0.40 -2.44 -17.61
CA ASN A 55 1.11 -3.46 -16.86
C ASN A 55 0.25 -4.75 -16.76
N PRO A 56 0.72 -5.92 -17.24
CA PRO A 56 -0.10 -7.12 -17.25
C PRO A 56 -0.53 -7.62 -15.86
N ALA A 57 0.29 -7.46 -14.83
CA ALA A 57 -0.07 -7.85 -13.47
C ALA A 57 -1.14 -6.92 -12.88
N CYS A 58 -1.01 -5.60 -13.05
CA CYS A 58 -2.07 -4.65 -12.68
C CYS A 58 -3.37 -4.95 -13.43
N ARG A 59 -3.30 -5.30 -14.73
CA ARG A 59 -4.48 -5.68 -15.51
C ARG A 59 -5.12 -6.95 -14.97
N ALA A 60 -4.33 -7.98 -14.66
CA ALA A 60 -4.83 -9.22 -14.07
C ALA A 60 -5.48 -8.97 -12.70
N ALA A 61 -4.84 -8.18 -11.84
CA ALA A 61 -5.37 -7.77 -10.54
C ALA A 61 -6.71 -7.04 -10.65
N TYR A 62 -6.81 -6.10 -11.59
CA TYR A 62 -8.07 -5.42 -11.89
C TYR A 62 -9.15 -6.39 -12.33
N GLN A 63 -8.83 -7.24 -13.32
CA GLN A 63 -9.80 -8.15 -13.94
C GLN A 63 -10.27 -9.25 -12.99
N GLU A 64 -9.44 -9.65 -12.03
CA GLU A 64 -9.83 -10.57 -10.96
C GLU A 64 -10.99 -9.99 -10.14
N VAL A 65 -10.82 -8.78 -9.61
CA VAL A 65 -11.87 -8.10 -8.82
C VAL A 65 -13.06 -7.74 -9.69
N TYR A 66 -12.84 -7.25 -10.92
CA TYR A 66 -13.90 -6.91 -11.86
C TYR A 66 -14.85 -8.10 -12.10
N LYS A 67 -14.30 -9.27 -12.44
CA LYS A 67 -15.09 -10.47 -12.72
C LYS A 67 -15.72 -11.07 -11.47
N LYS A 68 -15.00 -11.04 -10.34
CA LYS A 68 -15.50 -11.52 -9.04
C LYS A 68 -16.76 -10.78 -8.59
N HIS A 69 -16.93 -9.53 -9.00
CA HIS A 69 -18.09 -8.69 -8.68
C HIS A 69 -18.96 -8.40 -9.91
N ASP A 70 -19.27 -9.41 -10.72
CA ASP A 70 -20.21 -9.30 -11.86
C ASP A 70 -19.88 -8.16 -12.85
N ASN A 71 -18.61 -8.05 -13.22
CA ASN A 71 -18.10 -7.03 -14.15
C ASN A 71 -18.28 -5.59 -13.63
N ASN A 72 -18.09 -5.39 -12.33
CA ASN A 72 -18.24 -4.09 -11.68
C ASN A 72 -16.91 -3.30 -11.65
N GLN A 73 -16.85 -2.25 -12.48
CA GLN A 73 -15.72 -1.32 -12.54
C GLN A 73 -15.47 -0.61 -11.20
N GLY A 74 -16.52 -0.23 -10.46
CA GLY A 74 -16.38 0.46 -9.17
C GLY A 74 -15.63 -0.39 -8.15
N GLN A 75 -15.94 -1.69 -8.06
CA GLN A 75 -15.21 -2.63 -7.20
C GLN A 75 -13.76 -2.79 -7.65
N ALA A 76 -13.53 -2.94 -8.96
CA ALA A 76 -12.19 -3.15 -9.50
C ALA A 76 -11.27 -1.94 -9.36
N THR A 77 -11.80 -0.72 -9.57
CA THR A 77 -11.04 0.54 -9.43
C THR A 77 -10.76 0.91 -7.98
N LEU A 78 -11.61 0.46 -7.03
CA LEU A 78 -11.46 0.76 -5.61
C LEU A 78 -10.09 0.31 -5.06
N GLN A 79 -9.62 -0.89 -5.45
CA GLN A 79 -8.34 -1.40 -4.99
C GLN A 79 -7.16 -0.49 -5.39
N PHE A 80 -7.25 0.21 -6.52
CA PHE A 80 -6.21 1.15 -6.93
C PHE A 80 -6.44 2.54 -6.32
N ASN A 81 -7.68 3.03 -6.29
CA ASN A 81 -8.00 4.34 -5.72
C ASN A 81 -7.70 4.43 -4.22
N GLN A 82 -7.86 3.33 -3.49
CA GLN A 82 -7.47 3.20 -2.07
C GLN A 82 -6.02 2.75 -1.90
N TRP A 83 -5.11 3.21 -2.76
CA TRP A 83 -3.69 2.85 -2.74
C TRP A 83 -3.02 3.04 -1.37
N ASN A 84 -3.54 4.00 -0.58
CA ASN A 84 -3.07 4.36 0.75
C ASN A 84 -3.74 3.57 1.89
N GLU A 85 -4.87 2.90 1.65
CA GLU A 85 -5.67 2.23 2.70
C GLU A 85 -5.65 0.70 2.54
N TYR A 86 -4.47 0.15 2.32
CA TYR A 86 -4.23 -1.29 2.45
C TYR A 86 -4.04 -1.62 3.93
N ALA A 87 -5.14 -1.50 4.68
CA ALA A 87 -5.15 -1.49 6.13
C ALA A 87 -6.07 -2.55 6.73
N LYS A 88 -5.83 -2.87 8.01
CA LYS A 88 -6.64 -3.79 8.82
C LYS A 88 -6.64 -3.34 10.27
N ASN A 89 -7.82 -3.26 10.89
CA ASN A 89 -7.97 -3.04 12.33
C ASN A 89 -7.83 -4.36 13.07
N ILE A 90 -6.87 -4.44 13.98
CA ILE A 90 -6.56 -5.63 14.77
C ILE A 90 -6.29 -5.17 16.20
N ALA A 91 -7.28 -5.25 17.08
CA ALA A 91 -7.13 -4.77 18.46
C ALA A 91 -5.95 -5.46 19.19
N ASP A 92 -5.79 -6.78 19.00
CA ASP A 92 -4.71 -7.58 19.57
C ASP A 92 -3.48 -7.64 18.64
N TYR A 93 -3.10 -6.51 18.03
CA TYR A 93 -2.03 -6.46 17.03
C TYR A 93 -0.65 -6.95 17.50
N ASN A 94 -0.42 -7.06 18.81
CA ASN A 94 0.80 -7.64 19.40
C ASN A 94 0.79 -9.17 19.39
N ASP A 95 -0.37 -9.81 19.31
CA ASP A 95 -0.49 -11.25 19.08
C ASP A 95 -0.37 -11.53 17.58
N PHE A 96 0.75 -12.15 17.18
CA PHE A 96 1.01 -12.43 15.77
C PHE A 96 0.01 -13.43 15.17
N GLU A 97 -0.56 -14.33 15.98
CA GLU A 97 -1.59 -15.25 15.49
C GLU A 97 -2.92 -14.51 15.23
N ALA A 98 -3.24 -13.47 16.03
CA ALA A 98 -4.35 -12.57 15.73
C ALA A 98 -4.13 -11.82 14.41
N VAL A 99 -2.88 -11.41 14.13
CA VAL A 99 -2.50 -10.77 12.86
C VAL A 99 -2.70 -11.73 11.68
N LYS A 100 -2.19 -12.96 11.77
CA LYS A 100 -2.37 -13.99 10.73
C LYS A 100 -3.82 -14.37 10.52
N LYS A 101 -4.64 -14.37 11.58
CA LYS A 101 -6.08 -14.63 11.46
C LYS A 101 -6.81 -13.51 10.72
N ALA A 102 -6.43 -12.26 10.98
CA ALA A 102 -7.03 -11.10 10.32
C ALA A 102 -6.56 -10.93 8.86
N ILE A 103 -5.32 -11.35 8.57
CA ILE A 103 -4.70 -11.34 7.25
C ILE A 103 -4.22 -12.76 6.95
N PRO A 104 -5.11 -13.65 6.48
CA PRO A 104 -4.76 -15.03 6.19
C PRO A 104 -3.70 -15.16 5.09
N ASP A 105 -3.05 -16.32 5.03
CA ASP A 105 -2.21 -16.69 3.89
C ASP A 105 -2.93 -16.46 2.56
N HIS A 106 -2.15 -16.07 1.54
CA HIS A 106 -2.63 -15.69 0.21
C HIS A 106 -3.45 -14.39 0.15
N GLN A 107 -3.57 -13.65 1.26
CA GLN A 107 -4.23 -12.34 1.30
C GLN A 107 -3.33 -11.23 1.86
N LEU A 108 -2.01 -11.44 1.86
CA LEU A 108 -1.07 -10.49 2.46
C LEU A 108 -1.03 -9.19 1.67
N CYS A 109 -0.98 -9.24 0.34
CA CYS A 109 -0.88 -8.06 -0.50
C CYS A 109 -2.19 -7.27 -0.62
N SER A 110 -3.33 -7.85 -0.24
CA SER A 110 -4.61 -7.15 -0.04
C SER A 110 -4.87 -6.69 1.39
N ALA A 111 -3.97 -7.00 2.34
CA ALA A 111 -4.19 -6.83 3.77
C ALA A 111 -5.44 -7.55 4.29
N GLY A 112 -5.78 -8.71 3.71
CA GLY A 112 -6.96 -9.50 4.10
C GLY A 112 -8.29 -8.88 3.68
N ASN A 113 -8.30 -8.00 2.67
CA ASN A 113 -9.48 -7.28 2.19
C ASN A 113 -9.99 -7.93 0.90
N SER A 114 -11.04 -8.76 1.01
CA SER A 114 -11.53 -9.61 -0.09
C SER A 114 -13.07 -9.66 -0.19
N VAL A 115 -13.75 -8.64 0.36
CA VAL A 115 -15.22 -8.55 0.45
C VAL A 115 -15.78 -7.38 -0.37
N PRO A 116 -17.05 -7.43 -0.84
CA PRO A 116 -17.65 -6.33 -1.59
C PRO A 116 -17.54 -4.98 -0.86
N GLY A 117 -17.15 -3.93 -1.59
CA GLY A 117 -16.95 -2.58 -1.05
C GLY A 117 -15.61 -2.36 -0.36
N ASN A 118 -14.77 -3.40 -0.24
CA ASN A 118 -13.39 -3.31 0.20
C ASN A 118 -12.62 -4.54 -0.32
N ASP A 119 -12.74 -4.83 -1.62
CA ASP A 119 -12.04 -5.96 -2.23
C ASP A 119 -10.75 -5.49 -2.90
N LYS A 120 -9.63 -5.97 -2.37
CA LYS A 120 -8.27 -5.68 -2.82
C LYS A 120 -7.54 -6.96 -3.25
N SER A 121 -8.25 -8.09 -3.35
CA SER A 121 -7.66 -9.42 -3.57
C SER A 121 -6.95 -9.57 -4.91
N GLY A 122 -7.18 -8.66 -5.86
CA GLY A 122 -6.42 -8.60 -7.10
C GLY A 122 -4.91 -8.44 -6.87
N MET A 123 -4.49 -7.78 -5.79
CA MET A 123 -3.06 -7.61 -5.46
C MET A 123 -2.35 -8.88 -5.05
N ASP A 124 -3.10 -9.94 -4.71
CA ASP A 124 -2.57 -11.25 -4.35
C ASP A 124 -2.45 -12.19 -5.56
N VAL A 125 -2.92 -11.79 -6.75
CA VAL A 125 -2.87 -12.62 -7.97
C VAL A 125 -1.42 -12.97 -8.33
N PRO A 126 -1.08 -14.25 -8.50
CA PRO A 126 0.24 -14.65 -9.01
C PRO A 126 0.48 -14.10 -10.42
N SER A 127 1.63 -13.48 -10.64
CA SER A 127 2.01 -12.94 -11.94
C SER A 127 3.53 -12.77 -12.07
N PRO A 128 4.13 -13.12 -13.23
CA PRO A 128 5.52 -12.78 -13.52
C PRO A 128 5.72 -11.29 -13.85
N ASP A 129 4.63 -10.56 -14.07
CA ASP A 129 4.64 -9.20 -14.65
C ASP A 129 4.49 -8.09 -13.60
N TRP A 130 4.52 -8.44 -12.31
CA TRP A 130 4.58 -7.46 -11.23
C TRP A 130 5.80 -6.57 -11.42
N HIS A 131 5.62 -5.25 -11.36
CA HIS A 131 6.71 -4.30 -11.50
C HIS A 131 7.69 -4.46 -10.33
N ALA A 132 8.95 -4.79 -10.63
CA ALA A 132 10.00 -4.92 -9.64
C ALA A 132 10.94 -3.71 -9.63
N SER A 133 11.01 -3.00 -8.50
CA SER A 133 12.01 -1.93 -8.31
C SER A 133 13.41 -2.54 -8.21
N THR A 134 14.37 -2.02 -8.97
CA THR A 134 15.78 -2.42 -8.79
C THR A 134 16.35 -1.70 -7.58
N VAL A 135 16.86 -2.48 -6.63
CA VAL A 135 17.41 -1.98 -5.36
C VAL A 135 18.90 -2.26 -5.32
N ALA A 136 19.71 -1.22 -5.35
CA ALA A 136 21.14 -1.31 -5.07
C ALA A 136 21.38 -1.08 -3.57
N LYS A 137 22.17 -1.96 -2.96
CA LYS A 137 22.58 -1.81 -1.56
C LYS A 137 23.58 -0.67 -1.40
N ASP A 138 23.41 0.12 -0.35
CA ASP A 138 24.34 1.18 0.04
C ASP A 138 25.67 0.57 0.58
N PRO A 139 26.67 1.41 0.93
CA PRO A 139 27.92 0.92 1.53
C PRO A 139 27.76 0.13 2.84
N ASN A 140 26.66 0.33 3.58
CA ASN A 140 26.32 -0.39 4.80
C ASN A 140 25.51 -1.67 4.53
N GLN A 141 25.36 -2.08 3.26
CA GLN A 141 24.54 -3.21 2.82
C GLN A 141 23.03 -3.03 3.04
N ALA A 142 22.57 -1.79 3.24
CA ALA A 142 21.17 -1.47 3.47
C ALA A 142 20.46 -0.93 2.22
N MET A 143 19.13 -1.01 2.24
CA MET A 143 18.25 -0.26 1.35
C MET A 143 17.47 0.76 2.17
N ARG A 144 17.45 2.01 1.69
CA ARG A 144 16.54 3.03 2.18
C ARG A 144 15.11 2.70 1.74
N LEU A 145 14.22 2.41 2.67
CA LEU A 145 12.78 2.33 2.48
C LEU A 145 12.17 3.71 2.72
N LYS A 146 11.32 4.17 1.80
CA LYS A 146 10.53 5.41 1.91
C LYS A 146 9.05 5.10 1.89
N PHE A 147 8.37 5.36 3.01
CA PHE A 147 6.93 5.25 3.11
C PHE A 147 6.31 6.64 3.08
N LYS A 148 5.41 6.89 2.12
CA LYS A 148 4.72 8.17 1.98
C LYS A 148 3.49 8.19 2.86
N ALA A 149 3.38 9.21 3.71
CA ALA A 149 2.20 9.47 4.54
C ALA A 149 2.00 10.98 4.70
N THR A 150 0.76 11.47 4.67
CA THR A 150 0.52 12.93 4.82
C THR A 150 0.22 13.34 6.26
N MET A 151 -0.05 12.40 7.15
CA MET A 151 -0.24 12.67 8.58
C MET A 151 0.48 11.63 9.43
N PRO A 152 1.11 12.03 10.56
CA PRO A 152 1.72 11.07 11.45
C PRO A 152 0.66 10.27 12.22
N HIS A 153 0.92 8.98 12.42
CA HIS A 153 0.17 8.13 13.34
C HIS A 153 1.11 7.54 14.39
N ASP A 154 1.45 8.35 15.38
CA ASP A 154 2.37 7.98 16.46
C ASP A 154 1.63 7.97 17.81
N PRO A 155 1.96 7.03 18.73
CA PRO A 155 3.01 6.02 18.61
C PRO A 155 2.66 4.92 17.60
N SER A 156 3.69 4.45 16.88
CA SER A 156 3.60 3.34 15.94
C SER A 156 4.89 2.54 15.88
N PHE A 157 4.83 1.35 15.31
CA PHE A 157 6.00 0.55 14.99
C PHE A 157 5.92 -0.01 13.57
N TRP A 158 7.06 -0.45 13.08
CA TRP A 158 7.25 -0.96 11.74
C TRP A 158 7.86 -2.34 11.83
N VAL A 159 7.36 -3.26 11.00
CA VAL A 159 7.99 -4.55 10.76
C VAL A 159 8.15 -4.74 9.27
N ILE A 160 9.38 -4.97 8.85
CA ILE A 160 9.74 -5.16 7.46
C ILE A 160 10.12 -6.62 7.27
N TYR A 161 9.47 -7.26 6.32
CA TYR A 161 9.74 -8.64 5.94
C TYR A 161 10.22 -8.71 4.51
N LEU A 162 10.95 -9.76 4.20
CA LEU A 162 11.37 -10.11 2.86
C LEU A 162 10.92 -11.54 2.56
N SER A 163 10.48 -11.80 1.33
CA SER A 163 10.21 -13.18 0.93
C SER A 163 11.50 -14.02 0.94
N LYS A 164 11.37 -15.31 1.23
CA LYS A 164 12.45 -16.28 1.10
C LYS A 164 12.81 -16.44 -0.39
N PRO A 165 14.05 -16.85 -0.72
CA PRO A 165 14.47 -17.04 -2.10
C PRO A 165 13.65 -18.09 -2.87
N SER A 166 12.99 -19.01 -2.15
CA SER A 166 12.16 -20.07 -2.73
C SER A 166 10.77 -19.60 -3.19
N TYR A 167 10.33 -18.40 -2.77
CA TYR A 167 9.05 -17.86 -3.18
C TYR A 167 9.12 -17.31 -4.61
N ASP A 168 8.14 -17.70 -5.44
CA ASP A 168 8.03 -17.27 -6.83
C ASP A 168 6.67 -16.57 -7.06
N PRO A 169 6.66 -15.22 -7.20
CA PRO A 169 5.41 -14.46 -7.37
C PRO A 169 4.69 -14.79 -8.67
N ALA A 170 5.33 -15.46 -9.63
CA ALA A 170 4.68 -15.91 -10.86
C ALA A 170 3.80 -17.15 -10.65
N LYS A 171 3.95 -17.86 -9.54
CA LYS A 171 3.33 -19.19 -9.33
C LYS A 171 2.40 -19.28 -8.14
N ALA A 172 2.61 -18.47 -7.11
CA ALA A 172 1.83 -18.55 -5.88
C ALA A 172 1.60 -17.17 -5.26
N SER A 173 0.49 -17.05 -4.54
CA SER A 173 0.19 -15.90 -3.67
C SER A 173 0.98 -16.05 -2.37
N LEU A 174 1.52 -14.93 -1.89
CA LEU A 174 2.39 -14.86 -0.71
C LEU A 174 1.71 -15.41 0.55
N THR A 175 2.46 -16.16 1.35
CA THR A 175 2.05 -16.63 2.69
C THR A 175 2.96 -16.08 3.78
N TRP A 176 2.54 -16.14 5.04
CA TRP A 176 3.40 -15.77 6.17
C TRP A 176 4.62 -16.68 6.29
N ASN A 177 4.52 -17.95 5.88
CA ASN A 177 5.65 -18.88 5.88
C ASN A 177 6.69 -18.57 4.80
N ASP A 178 6.34 -17.79 3.79
CA ASP A 178 7.27 -17.31 2.78
C ASP A 178 8.13 -16.14 3.27
N LEU A 179 7.82 -15.54 4.43
CA LEU A 179 8.46 -14.32 4.91
C LEU A 179 9.56 -14.58 5.95
N GLU A 180 10.57 -13.73 5.94
CA GLU A 180 11.56 -13.54 7.00
C GLU A 180 11.59 -12.07 7.45
N GLU A 181 11.63 -11.79 8.76
CA GLU A 181 11.77 -10.43 9.28
C GLU A 181 13.19 -9.92 9.00
N VAL A 182 13.29 -8.72 8.43
CA VAL A 182 14.57 -8.06 8.07
C VAL A 182 14.74 -6.68 8.71
N GLY A 183 13.73 -6.21 9.46
CA GLY A 183 13.82 -4.96 10.20
C GLY A 183 12.62 -4.69 11.08
N ARG A 184 12.90 -4.05 12.22
CA ARG A 184 11.90 -3.57 13.17
C ARG A 184 12.30 -2.19 13.67
N PHE A 185 11.34 -1.26 13.66
CA PHE A 185 11.60 0.13 14.00
C PHE A 185 10.43 0.69 14.81
N ASP A 186 10.72 1.41 15.89
CA ASP A 186 9.73 2.04 16.75
C ASP A 186 9.74 3.55 16.57
N ASN A 187 8.55 4.16 16.47
CA ASN A 187 8.34 5.61 16.48
C ASN A 187 9.27 6.37 15.50
N VAL A 188 9.42 5.83 14.28
CA VAL A 188 10.10 6.52 13.18
C VAL A 188 9.40 7.87 12.97
N LYS A 189 10.15 8.96 12.85
CA LYS A 189 9.55 10.30 12.70
C LYS A 189 9.14 10.54 11.25
N LEU A 190 7.95 11.13 11.06
CA LEU A 190 7.54 11.65 9.77
C LEU A 190 8.30 12.95 9.46
N VAL A 191 9.09 12.95 8.38
CA VAL A 191 9.84 14.13 7.92
C VAL A 191 9.53 14.36 6.45
N GLY A 192 9.03 15.56 6.11
CA GLY A 192 8.74 15.92 4.72
C GLY A 192 7.69 15.02 4.03
N GLY A 193 6.78 14.42 4.80
CA GLY A 193 5.77 13.48 4.27
C GLY A 193 6.26 12.04 4.12
N TYR A 194 7.42 11.71 4.70
CA TYR A 194 8.00 10.37 4.61
C TYR A 194 8.42 9.83 5.98
N TYR A 195 8.14 8.54 6.17
CA TYR A 195 8.86 7.72 7.12
C TYR A 195 9.98 7.01 6.37
N GLU A 196 11.21 7.14 6.86
CA GLU A 196 12.39 6.62 6.20
C GLU A 196 13.15 5.67 7.14
N MET A 197 13.48 4.49 6.64
CA MET A 197 14.16 3.42 7.39
C MET A 197 15.26 2.81 6.53
N ASP A 198 16.40 2.49 7.14
CA ASP A 198 17.47 1.74 6.48
C ASP A 198 17.31 0.25 6.82
N VAL A 199 16.85 -0.53 5.84
CA VAL A 199 16.57 -1.97 5.97
C VAL A 199 17.83 -2.76 5.61
N ASP A 200 18.31 -3.60 6.52
CA ASP A 200 19.50 -4.44 6.29
C ASP A 200 19.19 -5.52 5.24
N LEU A 201 19.94 -5.51 4.13
CA LEU A 201 19.84 -6.49 3.05
C LEU A 201 21.15 -7.28 2.90
N LYS A 202 21.94 -7.39 3.97
CA LYS A 202 23.13 -8.25 4.00
C LYS A 202 22.77 -9.66 3.56
N ASP A 203 23.62 -10.19 2.69
CA ASP A 203 23.45 -11.52 2.09
C ASP A 203 22.17 -11.73 1.25
N LYS A 204 21.37 -10.67 1.01
CA LYS A 204 20.18 -10.73 0.15
C LYS A 204 20.52 -10.25 -1.27
N LEU A 205 20.03 -11.00 -2.27
CA LEU A 205 20.17 -10.73 -3.70
C LEU A 205 19.00 -11.34 -4.50
N GLY A 206 18.74 -10.76 -5.68
CA GLY A 206 17.77 -11.24 -6.64
C GLY A 206 16.33 -10.78 -6.37
N LYS A 207 15.39 -11.39 -7.10
CA LYS A 207 13.96 -11.06 -7.02
C LYS A 207 13.38 -11.46 -5.65
N ARG A 208 12.63 -10.55 -5.04
CA ARG A 208 11.97 -10.73 -3.73
C ARG A 208 10.68 -9.91 -3.67
N VAL A 209 9.84 -10.23 -2.70
CA VAL A 209 8.75 -9.34 -2.25
C VAL A 209 9.12 -8.77 -0.89
N LEU A 210 9.16 -7.45 -0.80
CA LEU A 210 9.24 -6.73 0.46
C LEU A 210 7.81 -6.57 1.01
N TYR A 211 7.58 -7.03 2.23
CA TYR A 211 6.29 -6.89 2.90
C TYR A 211 6.44 -5.94 4.09
N THR A 212 5.77 -4.80 4.04
CA THR A 212 5.88 -3.74 5.04
C THR A 212 4.63 -3.74 5.90
N ARG A 213 4.79 -3.74 7.22
CA ARG A 213 3.75 -3.52 8.22
C ARG A 213 4.04 -2.22 8.98
N TRP A 214 3.16 -1.23 8.85
CA TRP A 214 3.11 -0.05 9.72
C TRP A 214 1.95 -0.23 10.69
N GLN A 215 2.22 -0.34 11.99
CA GLN A 215 1.20 -0.63 13.00
C GLN A 215 1.05 0.54 13.96
N ARG A 216 -0.17 1.06 14.07
CA ARG A 216 -0.52 2.03 15.11
C ARG A 216 -0.57 1.35 16.48
N ASN A 217 -0.01 2.02 17.49
CA ASN A 217 -0.11 1.61 18.89
C ASN A 217 -1.24 2.39 19.56
N ASP A 218 -2.46 1.97 19.29
CA ASP A 218 -3.69 2.51 19.88
C ASP A 218 -4.78 1.43 19.98
N PRO A 219 -5.91 1.69 20.67
CA PRO A 219 -6.95 0.67 20.86
C PRO A 219 -7.64 0.18 19.58
N ALA A 220 -7.65 0.97 18.49
CA ALA A 220 -8.22 0.51 17.22
C ALA A 220 -7.29 -0.47 16.52
N GLY A 221 -5.98 -0.30 16.72
CA GLY A 221 -4.97 -1.24 16.22
C GLY A 221 -4.91 -1.30 14.69
N GLU A 222 -5.17 -0.18 14.02
CA GLU A 222 -5.07 -0.10 12.56
C GLU A 222 -3.60 -0.30 12.12
N GLY A 223 -3.38 -1.30 11.28
CA GLY A 223 -2.10 -1.53 10.61
C GLY A 223 -2.23 -1.42 9.09
N PHE A 224 -1.15 -1.02 8.44
CA PHE A 224 -1.03 -0.88 6.98
C PHE A 224 -0.02 -1.88 6.45
N TYR A 225 -0.39 -2.57 5.38
CA TYR A 225 0.31 -3.73 4.87
C TYR A 225 0.55 -3.58 3.37
N ASN A 226 1.80 -3.60 2.93
CA ASN A 226 2.15 -3.37 1.52
C ASN A 226 3.10 -4.43 1.00
N CYS A 227 2.85 -4.93 -0.20
CA CYS A 227 3.81 -5.71 -0.98
C CYS A 227 4.52 -4.82 -1.98
N SER A 228 5.85 -4.90 -2.05
CA SER A 228 6.67 -4.25 -3.08
C SER A 228 7.57 -5.30 -3.73
N ASP A 229 7.42 -5.55 -5.03
CA ASP A 229 8.32 -6.45 -5.74
C ASP A 229 9.64 -5.73 -5.99
N ILE A 230 10.75 -6.41 -5.72
CA ILE A 230 12.09 -5.84 -5.84
C ILE A 230 13.05 -6.81 -6.49
N ASN A 231 14.08 -6.26 -7.11
CA ASN A 231 15.26 -7.00 -7.54
C ASN A 231 16.49 -6.41 -6.86
N ILE A 232 17.01 -7.12 -5.85
CA ILE A 232 18.17 -6.68 -5.07
C ILE A 232 19.44 -7.00 -5.86
N VAL A 233 20.20 -5.98 -6.22
CA VAL A 233 21.47 -6.12 -6.94
C VAL A 233 22.66 -5.85 -6.01
N ALA A 234 23.84 -6.33 -6.41
CA ALA A 234 25.07 -6.01 -5.71
C ALA A 234 25.29 -4.48 -5.68
N SER A 235 25.94 -3.99 -4.62
CA SER A 235 26.34 -2.59 -4.55
C SER A 235 27.15 -2.22 -5.79
N ALA A 236 26.85 -1.07 -6.39
CA ALA A 236 27.71 -0.55 -7.45
C ALA A 236 29.11 -0.36 -6.86
N ALA A 237 30.12 -1.02 -7.43
CA ALA A 237 31.50 -0.75 -7.07
C ALA A 237 31.76 0.75 -7.26
N LYS A 238 32.26 1.43 -6.22
CA LYS A 238 32.70 2.82 -6.36
C LYS A 238 33.76 2.82 -7.48
N LYS A 239 33.45 3.48 -8.59
CA LYS A 239 34.45 3.85 -9.60
C LYS A 239 35.31 4.97 -9.05
#